data_AF-A0A4Y1ZIV5-F1
#
_entry.id   AF-A0A4Y1ZIV5-F1
#
_cell.length_a   1.000
_cell.length_b   1.000
_cell.length_c   1.000
_cell.angle_alpha   90.00
_cell.angle_beta   90.00
_cell.angle_gamma   90.00
#
_symmetry.space_group_name_H-M   'P 1'
#
loop_
_entity.id
_entity.type
_entity.pdbx_description
1 polymer ?
#
loop_
_entity_poly.entity_id
_entity_poly.type
_entity_poly.pdbx_seq_one_letter_code
_entity_poly.pdbx_strand_id
1 'polypeptide(L)'
;MTELNSAVGTLESEAQEERLDALIQQLEKYPEALGDYREWLNTFGINTDGMRTMGSAEATMSQLAKRMKHGRSWVEKGKQAMMNGLIAHMDHMSLQTLFGRMDGWNDSQEDVKPPKHYVEKVTHTVGHWTQKNLPCLHGKSGIPVHHALKALQGF
;
A
#
# COMPACT_ATOMS: atom_id res chain seq x y z
N MET A 1 16.63 -5.74 -21.91
CA MET A 1 16.99 -5.01 -23.14
C MET A 1 16.48 -5.71 -24.39
N THR A 2 16.67 -7.03 -24.53
CA THR A 2 16.18 -7.82 -25.68
C THR A 2 14.68 -7.63 -25.97
N GLU A 3 13.82 -7.69 -24.94
CA GLU A 3 12.36 -7.53 -25.09
C GLU A 3 11.93 -6.11 -25.53
N LEU A 4 12.61 -5.06 -25.04
CA LEU A 4 12.30 -3.68 -25.41
C LEU A 4 12.74 -3.40 -26.85
N ASN A 5 13.91 -3.89 -27.23
CA ASN A 5 14.43 -3.74 -28.59
C ASN A 5 13.60 -4.51 -29.62
N SER A 6 12.94 -5.60 -29.23
CA SER A 6 11.99 -6.30 -30.11
C SER A 6 10.64 -5.61 -30.27
N ALA A 7 10.30 -4.68 -29.36
CA ALA A 7 9.05 -3.92 -29.43
C ALA A 7 9.15 -2.67 -30.32
N VAL A 8 10.37 -2.24 -30.66
CA VAL A 8 10.60 -1.13 -31.59
C VAL A 8 10.09 -1.52 -32.99
N GLY A 9 9.25 -0.66 -33.56
CA GLY A 9 8.59 -0.86 -34.86
C GLY A 9 7.30 -1.70 -34.80
N THR A 10 6.82 -2.05 -33.60
CA THR A 10 5.56 -2.79 -33.41
C THR A 10 4.41 -1.93 -32.88
N LEU A 11 4.68 -0.68 -32.50
CA LEU A 11 3.70 0.24 -31.95
C LEU A 11 2.92 0.96 -33.05
N GLU A 12 1.67 1.31 -32.75
CA GLU A 12 0.72 1.84 -33.73
C GLU A 12 0.99 3.30 -34.13
N SER A 13 1.82 4.03 -33.36
CA SER A 13 2.07 5.46 -33.53
C SER A 13 3.55 5.79 -33.50
N GLU A 14 3.99 6.60 -34.46
CA GLU A 14 5.36 7.13 -34.55
C GLU A 14 5.79 7.87 -33.26
N ALA A 15 4.86 8.59 -32.63
CA ALA A 15 5.12 9.27 -31.35
C ALA A 15 5.33 8.30 -30.17
N GLN A 16 4.81 7.07 -30.25
CA GLN A 16 5.05 6.04 -29.24
C GLN A 16 6.41 5.36 -29.48
N GLU A 17 6.79 5.16 -30.74
CA GLU A 17 8.11 4.65 -31.12
C GLU A 17 9.23 5.60 -30.70
N GLU A 18 9.11 6.90 -30.99
CA GLU A 18 10.10 7.90 -30.54
C GLU A 18 10.27 7.91 -29.01
N ARG A 19 9.18 7.71 -28.27
CA ARG A 19 9.24 7.61 -26.79
C ARG A 19 9.91 6.32 -26.34
N LEU A 20 9.66 5.22 -27.02
CA LEU A 20 10.30 3.93 -26.71
C LEU A 20 11.80 4.02 -26.97
N ASP A 21 12.22 4.60 -28.10
CA ASP A 21 13.63 4.83 -28.42
C ASP A 21 14.31 5.75 -27.40
N ALA A 22 13.65 6.85 -27.01
CA ALA A 22 14.17 7.75 -25.99
C ALA A 22 14.32 7.03 -24.63
N LEU A 23 13.36 6.17 -24.27
CA LEU A 23 13.43 5.37 -23.05
C LEU A 23 14.60 4.37 -23.11
N ILE A 24 14.75 3.65 -24.21
CA ILE A 24 15.87 2.71 -24.40
C ILE A 24 17.20 3.44 -24.24
N GLN A 25 17.39 4.58 -24.91
CA GLN A 25 18.59 5.40 -24.78
C GLN A 25 18.84 5.90 -23.35
N GLN A 26 17.79 6.22 -22.59
CA GLN A 26 17.95 6.61 -21.18
C GLN A 26 18.36 5.42 -20.31
N LEU A 27 17.80 4.24 -20.55
CA LEU A 27 18.13 3.03 -19.82
C LEU A 27 19.55 2.54 -20.12
N GLU A 28 20.01 2.67 -21.36
CA GLU A 28 21.38 2.33 -21.77
C GLU A 28 22.45 3.21 -21.11
N LYS A 29 22.11 4.43 -20.67
CA LYS A 29 23.05 5.31 -19.96
C LYS A 29 23.40 4.80 -18.56
N TYR A 30 22.52 4.02 -17.94
CA TYR A 30 22.69 3.53 -16.57
C TYR A 30 22.33 2.03 -16.49
N PRO A 31 23.11 1.15 -17.14
CA PRO A 31 22.80 -0.27 -17.19
C PRO A 31 22.85 -0.91 -15.79
N GLU A 32 23.71 -0.42 -14.90
CA GLU A 32 23.78 -0.88 -13.50
C GLU A 32 22.51 -0.58 -12.69
N ALA A 33 21.72 0.44 -13.06
CA ALA A 33 20.50 0.80 -12.34
C ALA A 33 19.34 -0.18 -12.59
N LEU A 34 19.45 -1.00 -13.65
CA LEU A 34 18.47 -2.04 -13.98
C LEU A 34 18.75 -3.37 -13.27
N GLY A 35 19.95 -3.52 -12.69
CA GLY A 35 20.33 -4.70 -11.93
C GLY A 35 19.57 -4.80 -10.61
N ASP A 36 19.51 -6.01 -10.05
CA ASP A 36 18.97 -6.18 -8.71
C ASP A 36 19.91 -5.56 -7.69
N TYR A 37 19.45 -4.51 -7.00
CA TYR A 37 20.22 -3.83 -5.96
C TYR A 37 20.69 -4.78 -4.85
N ARG A 38 20.05 -5.93 -4.66
CA ARG A 38 20.47 -6.95 -3.68
C ARG A 38 21.82 -7.56 -4.08
N GLU A 39 22.07 -7.76 -5.36
CA GLU A 39 23.37 -8.23 -5.84
C GLU A 39 24.47 -7.21 -5.50
N TRP A 40 24.18 -5.93 -5.75
CA TRP A 40 25.06 -4.83 -5.37
C TRP A 40 25.34 -4.82 -3.86
N LEU A 41 24.31 -4.90 -3.00
CA LEU A 41 24.47 -4.97 -1.54
C LEU A 41 25.29 -6.18 -1.08
N ASN A 42 25.11 -7.34 -1.71
CA ASN A 42 25.89 -8.54 -1.41
C ASN A 42 27.38 -8.32 -1.71
N THR A 43 27.75 -7.54 -2.73
CA THR A 43 29.17 -7.21 -3.00
C THR A 43 29.82 -6.41 -1.87
N PHE A 44 29.05 -5.66 -1.09
CA PHE A 44 29.52 -4.96 0.11
C PHE A 44 29.44 -5.80 1.38
N GLY A 45 29.08 -7.09 1.27
CA GLY A 45 28.96 -8.00 2.41
C GLY A 45 27.70 -7.78 3.26
N ILE A 46 26.71 -7.05 2.74
CA ILE A 46 25.43 -6.86 3.42
C ILE A 46 24.55 -8.07 3.14
N ASN A 47 24.11 -8.76 4.19
CA ASN A 47 23.18 -9.88 4.04
C ASN A 47 21.83 -9.37 3.53
N THR A 48 21.46 -9.79 2.32
CA THR A 48 20.19 -9.40 1.68
C THR A 48 19.04 -10.40 1.92
N ASP A 49 19.24 -11.41 2.77
CA ASP A 49 18.18 -12.37 3.07
C ASP A 49 16.95 -11.67 3.67
N GLY A 50 15.76 -12.06 3.21
CA GLY A 50 14.49 -11.39 3.55
C GLY A 50 14.24 -10.04 2.87
N MET A 51 15.19 -9.48 2.10
CA MET A 51 14.96 -8.23 1.36
C MET A 51 14.15 -8.46 0.07
N ARG A 52 13.18 -7.57 -0.17
CA ARG A 52 12.36 -7.59 -1.40
C ARG A 52 13.08 -6.89 -2.55
N THR A 53 12.85 -7.33 -3.79
CA THR A 53 13.24 -6.56 -4.98
C THR A 53 12.55 -5.20 -4.98
N MET A 54 13.17 -4.21 -5.63
CA MET A 54 12.64 -2.83 -5.64
C MET A 54 11.21 -2.78 -6.18
N GLY A 55 10.91 -3.47 -7.29
CA GLY A 55 9.55 -3.54 -7.84
C GLY A 55 8.52 -4.17 -6.89
N SER A 56 8.91 -5.18 -6.09
CA SER A 56 8.01 -5.78 -5.10
C SER A 56 7.74 -4.84 -3.91
N ALA A 57 8.77 -4.12 -3.47
CA ALA A 57 8.62 -3.10 -2.43
C ALA A 57 7.72 -1.93 -2.89
N GLU A 58 7.93 -1.45 -4.12
CA GLU A 58 7.11 -0.40 -4.74
C GLU A 58 5.65 -0.81 -4.90
N ALA A 59 5.38 -2.04 -5.36
CA ALA A 59 4.03 -2.56 -5.47
C ALA A 59 3.31 -2.57 -4.11
N THR A 60 4.02 -2.98 -3.05
CA THR A 60 3.47 -2.99 -1.68
C THR A 60 3.15 -1.57 -1.22
N MET A 61 4.05 -0.61 -1.46
CA MET A 61 3.84 0.80 -1.11
C MET A 61 2.69 1.43 -1.91
N SER A 62 2.54 1.09 -3.19
CA SER A 62 1.43 1.53 -4.03
C SER A 62 0.09 1.07 -3.46
N GLN A 63 -0.01 -0.19 -3.05
CA GLN A 63 -1.22 -0.73 -2.43
C GLN A 63 -1.49 -0.09 -1.06
N LEU A 64 -0.45 0.17 -0.26
CA LEU A 64 -0.57 0.89 1.01
C LEU A 64 -1.11 2.32 0.78
N ALA A 65 -0.56 3.05 -0.18
CA ALA A 65 -1.01 4.41 -0.53
C ALA A 65 -2.45 4.42 -1.04
N LYS A 66 -2.85 3.43 -1.85
CA LYS A 66 -4.25 3.23 -2.27
C LYS A 66 -5.18 3.02 -1.08
N ARG A 67 -4.82 2.15 -0.14
CA ARG A 67 -5.65 1.87 1.04
C ARG A 67 -5.77 3.08 1.99
N MET A 68 -4.68 3.80 2.22
CA MET A 68 -4.68 4.90 3.20
C MET A 68 -5.25 6.20 2.64
N LYS A 69 -4.91 6.57 1.41
CA LYS A 69 -5.24 7.88 0.80
C LYS A 69 -5.88 7.79 -0.57
N HIS A 70 -6.39 6.62 -0.97
CA HIS A 70 -6.96 6.42 -2.31
C HIS A 70 -5.96 6.82 -3.41
N GLY A 71 -4.66 6.61 -3.17
CA GLY A 71 -3.59 6.94 -4.12
C GLY A 71 -3.13 8.41 -4.11
N ARG A 72 -3.62 9.24 -3.18
CA ARG A 72 -3.15 10.64 -3.07
C ARG A 72 -1.82 10.73 -2.33
N SER A 73 -0.95 11.61 -2.81
CA SER A 73 0.33 11.94 -2.17
C SER A 73 0.13 12.51 -0.77
N TRP A 74 1.08 12.25 0.11
CA TRP A 74 1.09 12.79 1.47
C TRP A 74 1.58 14.24 1.46
N VAL A 75 0.91 15.09 2.25
CA VAL A 75 1.48 16.38 2.65
C VAL A 75 2.64 16.15 3.61
N GLU A 76 3.61 17.07 3.64
CA GLU A 76 4.87 16.89 4.37
C GLU A 76 4.67 16.52 5.84
N LYS A 77 3.81 17.26 6.54
CA LYS A 77 3.43 16.95 7.94
C LYS A 77 2.88 15.55 8.12
N GLY A 78 2.14 15.05 7.13
CA GLY A 78 1.57 13.71 7.15
C GLY A 78 2.63 12.63 6.98
N LYS A 79 3.62 12.84 6.09
CA LYS A 79 4.76 11.92 5.93
C LYS A 79 5.55 11.81 7.22
N GLN A 80 5.86 12.95 7.85
CA GLN A 80 6.58 12.99 9.12
C GLN A 80 5.81 12.26 10.23
N ALA A 81 4.51 12.52 10.36
CA ALA A 81 3.68 11.83 11.36
C ALA A 81 3.63 10.31 11.13
N MET A 82 3.56 9.86 9.87
CA MET A 82 3.60 8.43 9.52
C MET A 82 4.94 7.80 9.86
N MET A 83 6.06 8.44 9.49
CA MET A 83 7.41 7.93 9.78
C MET A 83 7.66 7.87 11.28
N ASN A 84 7.30 8.91 12.03
CA ASN A 84 7.40 8.92 13.48
C ASN A 84 6.53 7.81 14.10
N GLY A 85 5.33 7.59 13.54
CA GLY A 85 4.43 6.50 13.90
C GLY A 85 5.08 5.13 13.76
N LEU A 86 5.69 4.88 12.60
CA LEU A 86 6.32 3.62 12.26
C LEU A 86 7.59 3.35 13.07
N ILE A 87 8.45 4.37 13.24
CA ILE A 87 9.65 4.30 14.07
C ILE A 87 9.26 3.96 15.51
N ALA A 88 8.29 4.68 16.08
CA ALA A 88 7.84 4.40 17.43
C ALA A 88 7.23 2.99 17.59
N HIS A 89 6.56 2.47 16.56
CA HIS A 89 6.08 1.08 16.57
C HIS A 89 7.23 0.08 16.56
N MET A 90 8.21 0.25 15.66
CA MET A 90 9.37 -0.64 15.53
C MET A 90 10.28 -0.62 16.76
N ASP A 91 10.45 0.55 17.37
CA ASP A 91 11.27 0.76 18.57
C ASP A 91 10.49 0.52 19.87
N HIS A 92 9.23 0.05 19.78
CA HIS A 92 8.32 -0.14 20.92
C HIS A 92 8.18 1.09 21.83
N MET A 93 8.28 2.28 21.25
CA MET A 93 8.16 3.56 21.95
C MET A 93 6.70 4.03 22.03
N SER A 94 6.42 4.82 23.06
CA SER A 94 5.12 5.49 23.21
C SER A 94 4.94 6.54 22.11
N LEU A 95 3.78 6.55 21.44
CA LEU A 95 3.42 7.62 20.50
C LEU A 95 2.64 8.73 21.19
N GLN A 96 3.15 9.96 21.12
CA GLN A 96 2.37 11.13 21.48
C GLN A 96 1.48 11.54 20.29
N THR A 97 0.17 11.39 20.47
CA THR A 97 -0.85 11.80 19.50
C THR A 97 -1.56 13.07 19.98
N LEU A 98 -2.30 13.73 19.09
CA LEU A 98 -3.16 14.87 19.45
C LEU A 98 -4.20 14.52 20.54
N PHE A 99 -4.51 13.23 20.71
CA PHE A 99 -5.50 12.74 21.67
C PHE A 99 -4.89 12.20 22.97
N GLY A 100 -3.57 12.31 23.13
CA GLY A 100 -2.85 11.84 24.32
C GLY A 100 -1.68 10.90 23.98
N ARG A 101 -1.12 10.28 25.03
CA ARG A 101 0.02 9.35 24.92
C ARG A 101 -0.49 7.92 24.76
N MET A 102 -0.04 7.25 23.69
CA MET A 102 -0.33 5.84 23.44
C MET A 102 0.84 5.01 23.96
N ASP A 103 0.71 4.51 25.19
CA ASP A 103 1.67 3.66 25.88
C ASP A 103 1.24 2.19 25.69
N GLY A 104 1.67 1.58 24.59
CA GLY A 104 1.44 0.15 24.33
C GLY A 104 0.77 -0.13 22.99
N TRP A 105 1.53 -0.77 22.11
CA TRP A 105 1.01 -1.50 20.97
C TRP A 105 0.76 -2.91 21.47
N ASN A 106 -0.40 -3.18 22.07
CA ASN A 106 -0.66 -4.51 22.63
C ASN A 106 -0.68 -5.56 21.50
N ASP A 107 0.38 -6.35 21.37
CA ASP A 107 0.41 -7.67 20.71
C ASP A 107 -0.33 -8.71 21.57
N SER A 108 -1.49 -8.34 22.11
CA SER A 108 -2.35 -9.28 22.85
C SER A 108 -3.43 -9.82 21.92
N GLN A 109 -3.00 -10.54 20.89
CA GLN A 109 -3.76 -11.67 20.38
C GLN A 109 -2.80 -12.83 20.22
N GLU A 110 -2.87 -13.78 21.15
CA GLU A 110 -2.32 -15.12 20.94
C GLU A 110 -2.81 -15.63 19.58
N ASP A 111 -1.90 -16.03 18.71
CA ASP A 111 -2.19 -16.63 17.41
C ASP A 111 -2.94 -17.95 17.60
N VAL A 112 -4.27 -17.89 17.74
CA VAL A 112 -5.14 -19.06 17.65
C VAL A 112 -5.09 -19.54 16.21
N LYS A 113 -4.29 -20.58 15.94
CA LYS A 113 -4.20 -21.23 14.62
C LYS A 113 -5.60 -21.46 14.06
N PRO A 114 -5.98 -20.82 12.93
CA PRO A 114 -7.31 -21.02 12.38
C PRO A 114 -7.48 -22.46 11.87
N PRO A 115 -8.70 -23.05 11.93
CA PRO A 115 -8.94 -24.42 11.50
C PRO A 115 -8.60 -24.63 10.02
N LYS A 116 -8.18 -25.86 9.67
CA LYS A 116 -7.69 -26.31 8.35
C LYS A 116 -8.63 -26.11 7.15
N HIS A 117 -9.77 -25.44 7.30
CA HIS A 117 -10.79 -25.33 6.25
C HIS A 117 -11.04 -23.84 6.03
N TYR A 118 -10.41 -23.31 4.97
CA TYR A 118 -10.62 -21.95 4.51
C TYR A 118 -12.03 -21.85 3.93
N VAL A 119 -13.01 -21.51 4.77
CA VAL A 119 -14.25 -20.91 4.28
C VAL A 119 -13.90 -19.46 4.05
N GLU A 120 -13.87 -19.05 2.79
CA GLU A 120 -13.60 -17.66 2.38
C GLU A 120 -14.64 -16.77 3.06
N LYS A 121 -14.29 -16.24 4.24
CA LYS A 121 -15.06 -15.21 4.90
C LYS A 121 -14.88 -13.97 4.05
N VAL A 122 -15.83 -13.73 3.15
CA VAL A 122 -15.98 -12.49 2.40
C VAL A 122 -16.30 -11.37 3.40
N THR A 123 -15.30 -10.93 4.16
CA THR A 123 -15.43 -9.86 5.17
C THR A 123 -15.16 -8.49 4.55
N HIS A 124 -14.44 -8.44 3.44
CA HIS A 124 -13.96 -7.19 2.88
C HIS A 124 -14.88 -6.58 1.81
N THR A 125 -15.95 -7.25 1.38
CA THR A 125 -16.84 -6.67 0.37
C THR A 125 -17.78 -5.63 0.98
N VAL A 126 -18.35 -5.86 2.17
CA VAL A 126 -19.41 -4.98 2.70
C VAL A 126 -18.91 -3.59 3.10
N GLY A 127 -17.72 -3.49 3.72
CA GLY A 127 -17.15 -2.20 4.13
C GLY A 127 -16.81 -1.28 2.95
N HIS A 128 -16.37 -1.86 1.84
CA HIS A 128 -16.06 -1.13 0.60
C HIS A 128 -17.33 -0.68 -0.14
N TRP A 129 -18.44 -1.42 -0.04
CA TRP A 129 -19.72 -1.04 -0.65
C TRP A 129 -20.48 0.01 0.15
N THR A 130 -20.35 0.05 1.47
CA THR A 130 -21.13 0.95 2.35
C THR A 130 -20.48 2.31 2.56
N GLN A 131 -19.15 2.44 2.41
CA GLN A 131 -18.48 3.73 2.48
C GLN A 131 -18.76 4.55 1.21
N LYS A 132 -19.65 5.54 1.35
CA LYS A 132 -20.05 6.55 0.35
C LYS A 132 -21.03 6.14 -0.76
N ASN A 133 -21.46 4.88 -0.87
CA ASN A 133 -22.44 4.49 -1.91
C ASN A 133 -23.89 4.33 -1.43
N LEU A 134 -24.15 4.43 -0.12
CA LEU A 134 -25.51 4.38 0.43
C LEU A 134 -25.95 5.79 0.88
N PRO A 135 -26.77 6.51 0.11
CA PRO A 135 -27.20 7.87 0.44
C PRO A 135 -27.94 7.96 1.79
N CYS A 136 -28.64 6.90 2.18
CA CYS A 136 -29.38 6.82 3.45
C CYS A 136 -28.48 6.90 4.70
N LEU A 137 -27.18 6.62 4.58
CA LEU A 137 -26.21 6.71 5.68
C LEU A 137 -25.58 8.11 5.83
N HIS A 138 -25.83 9.02 4.87
CA HIS A 138 -25.26 10.38 4.85
C HIS A 138 -26.26 11.48 5.23
N GLY A 139 -27.49 11.08 5.62
CA GLY A 139 -28.56 12.00 6.01
C GLY A 139 -28.47 12.48 7.46
N LYS A 140 -29.33 13.44 7.82
CA LYS A 140 -29.47 13.92 9.20
C LYS A 140 -29.90 12.78 10.13
N SER A 141 -29.26 12.67 11.30
CA SER A 141 -29.67 11.74 12.36
C SER A 141 -31.10 12.06 12.84
N GLY A 142 -31.93 11.04 13.06
CA GLY A 142 -33.30 11.20 13.57
C GLY A 142 -34.43 10.93 12.56
N ILE A 143 -34.10 10.50 11.34
CA ILE A 143 -35.08 10.07 10.32
C ILE A 143 -35.49 8.60 10.63
N PRO A 144 -36.73 8.16 10.32
CA PRO A 144 -37.18 6.79 10.58
C PRO A 144 -36.22 5.69 10.10
N VAL A 145 -35.55 5.90 8.96
CA VAL A 145 -34.53 4.98 8.41
C VAL A 145 -33.32 4.84 9.34
N HIS A 146 -32.86 5.93 9.95
CA HIS A 146 -31.76 5.90 10.91
C HIS A 146 -32.14 5.12 12.18
N HIS A 147 -33.39 5.26 12.65
CA HIS A 147 -33.87 4.50 13.81
C HIS A 147 -33.99 3.00 13.51
N ALA A 148 -34.47 2.64 12.33
CA ALA A 148 -34.56 1.24 11.90
C ALA A 148 -33.18 0.58 11.79
N LEU A 149 -32.20 1.26 11.19
CA LEU A 149 -30.83 0.75 11.08
C LEU A 149 -30.15 0.62 12.45
N LYS A 150 -30.35 1.59 13.34
CA LYS A 150 -29.83 1.53 14.71
C LYS A 150 -30.45 0.39 15.52
N ALA A 151 -31.73 0.09 15.31
CA ALA A 151 -32.42 -1.03 15.97
C ALA A 151 -31.91 -2.41 15.52
N LEU A 152 -31.32 -2.50 14.31
CA LEU A 152 -30.70 -3.73 13.80
C LEU A 152 -29.25 -3.92 14.26
N GLN A 153 -28.64 -2.90 14.88
CA GLN A 153 -27.27 -2.98 15.38
C GLN A 153 -27.23 -3.81 16.68
N GLY A 154 -26.93 -5.10 16.56
CA GLY A 154 -26.79 -6.02 17.71
C GLY A 154 -27.55 -7.35 17.59
N PHE A 155 -28.19 -7.63 16.45
CA PHE A 155 -28.58 -8.99 16.05
C PHE A 155 -27.45 -9.69 15.29
#